data_AF-A0A4Y9MCF6-F1
#
_entry.id   AF-A0A4Y9MCF6-F1
#
_cell.length_a   1.000
_cell.length_b   1.000
_cell.length_c   1.000
_cell.angle_alpha   90.00
_cell.angle_beta   90.00
_cell.angle_gamma   90.00
#
_symmetry.space_group_name_H-M   'P 1'
#
loop_
_entity.id
_entity.type
_entity.pdbx_description
1 polymer ?
#
loop_
_entity_poly.entity_id
_entity_poly.type
_entity_poly.pdbx_seq_one_letter_code
_entity_poly.pdbx_strand_id
1 'polypeptide(L)'
;MTVTATDTTVRLDPNRNVPGVRRPGFAETVRAEWIKFWSVRSTAWSVVAMFVLGAGLTALVCATNAEWLASSEADEHPGSFVTFGMTFAQITAIVLGTLAVTTEYGTGMIRATLAATPRRGAVLAAKSVVLVGTLFVAGTLTAVAGFFAGNFFLDREGIGLALSDDRVLRSMLGSGLYMAGLGLFAAAVGLLVRHTAAALSIVLALVFVVGTMVVLLPGAWGEWTSKLMPGNAGASVATPVSFNPNLLEPWAGFGVFCAEVAAVLLVGYLVFRRRDA
;
A
#
# COMPACT_ATOMS: atom_id res chain seq x y z
N MET A 1 -15.38 -72.11 -5.39
CA MET A 1 -14.97 -70.95 -6.21
C MET A 1 -14.73 -69.80 -5.25
N THR A 2 -13.49 -69.63 -4.81
CA THR A 2 -13.13 -68.74 -3.69
C THR A 2 -12.62 -67.43 -4.30
N VAL A 3 -13.40 -66.36 -4.19
CA VAL A 3 -13.04 -65.04 -4.71
C VAL A 3 -12.10 -64.37 -3.72
N THR A 4 -10.83 -64.22 -4.09
CA THR A 4 -9.85 -63.46 -3.32
C THR A 4 -10.08 -61.98 -3.61
N ALA A 5 -10.60 -61.24 -2.63
CA ALA A 5 -10.75 -59.79 -2.72
C ALA A 5 -9.37 -59.13 -2.59
N THR A 6 -8.85 -58.61 -3.69
CA THR A 6 -7.69 -57.69 -3.68
C THR A 6 -8.15 -56.32 -3.19
N ASP A 7 -8.02 -56.07 -1.89
CA ASP A 7 -8.10 -54.73 -1.31
C ASP A 7 -6.79 -53.97 -1.65
N THR A 8 -6.72 -53.43 -2.86
CA THR A 8 -5.65 -52.52 -3.29
C THR A 8 -5.97 -51.09 -2.87
N THR A 9 -6.21 -50.85 -1.58
CA THR A 9 -6.15 -49.49 -1.03
C THR A 9 -4.71 -49.21 -0.62
N VAL A 10 -3.97 -48.53 -1.50
CA VAL A 10 -2.66 -47.97 -1.15
C VAL A 10 -2.89 -46.88 -0.09
N ARG A 11 -2.68 -47.23 1.19
CA ARG A 11 -2.57 -46.24 2.27
C ARG A 11 -1.34 -45.37 1.99
N LEU A 12 -1.57 -44.19 1.44
CA LEU A 12 -0.56 -43.13 1.43
C LEU A 12 -0.33 -42.75 2.89
N ASP A 13 0.81 -43.16 3.44
CA ASP A 13 1.25 -42.71 4.75
C ASP A 13 1.52 -41.19 4.65
N PRO A 14 0.70 -40.35 5.30
CA PRO A 14 0.88 -38.89 5.27
C PRO A 14 2.20 -38.46 5.93
N ASN A 15 2.83 -39.36 6.71
CA ASN A 15 4.10 -39.15 7.37
C ASN A 15 5.28 -39.84 6.66
N ARG A 16 5.07 -40.39 5.45
CA ARG A 16 6.17 -40.87 4.62
C ARG A 16 6.98 -39.66 4.18
N ASN A 17 7.93 -39.28 5.02
CA ASN A 17 8.95 -38.28 4.75
C ASN A 17 9.65 -38.71 3.46
N VAL A 18 9.31 -38.10 2.34
CA VAL A 18 10.02 -38.28 1.08
C VAL A 18 11.43 -37.77 1.33
N PRO A 19 12.45 -38.65 1.40
CA PRO A 19 13.80 -38.22 1.74
C PRO A 19 14.28 -37.26 0.65
N GLY A 20 14.58 -36.02 1.02
CA GLY A 20 15.13 -35.00 0.11
C GLY A 20 14.24 -33.80 -0.21
N VAL A 21 12.98 -33.73 0.25
CA VAL A 21 12.18 -32.51 0.07
C VAL A 21 12.65 -31.43 1.05
N ARG A 22 13.55 -30.55 0.60
CA ARG A 22 13.95 -29.36 1.36
C ARG A 22 12.73 -28.48 1.60
N ARG A 23 12.48 -28.13 2.86
CA ARG A 23 11.51 -27.08 3.20
C ARG A 23 12.00 -25.76 2.60
N PRO A 24 11.15 -24.99 1.90
CA PRO A 24 11.60 -23.77 1.26
C PRO A 24 12.14 -22.77 2.28
N GLY A 25 13.30 -22.20 1.98
CA GLY A 25 13.88 -21.08 2.71
C GLY A 25 13.12 -19.78 2.46
N PHE A 26 13.39 -18.75 3.26
CA PHE A 26 12.69 -17.46 3.16
C PHE A 26 12.81 -16.83 1.75
N ALA A 27 13.99 -16.89 1.13
CA ALA A 27 14.21 -16.38 -0.22
C ALA A 27 13.35 -17.12 -1.28
N GLU A 28 13.13 -18.42 -1.11
CA GLU A 28 12.29 -19.22 -2.00
C GLU A 28 10.80 -18.88 -1.79
N THR A 29 10.40 -18.62 -0.54
CA THR A 29 9.05 -18.12 -0.23
C THR A 29 8.82 -16.74 -0.84
N VAL A 30 9.78 -15.81 -0.74
CA VAL A 30 9.70 -14.49 -1.39
C VAL A 30 9.59 -14.63 -2.91
N ARG A 31 10.39 -15.51 -3.52
CA ARG A 31 10.32 -15.78 -4.96
C ARG A 31 8.95 -16.33 -5.38
N ALA A 32 8.39 -17.25 -4.60
CA ALA A 32 7.06 -17.80 -4.86
C ALA A 32 5.97 -16.72 -4.72
N GLU A 33 6.04 -15.89 -3.69
CA GLU A 33 5.11 -14.76 -3.51
C GLU A 33 5.24 -13.74 -4.65
N TRP A 34 6.46 -13.45 -5.13
CA TRP A 34 6.68 -12.56 -6.26
C TRP A 34 6.01 -13.06 -7.54
N ILE A 35 6.21 -14.34 -7.88
CA ILE A 35 5.59 -14.96 -9.06
C ILE A 35 4.06 -14.93 -8.92
N LYS A 36 3.53 -15.30 -7.75
CA LYS A 36 2.09 -15.27 -7.50
C LYS A 36 1.54 -13.86 -7.65
N PHE A 37 2.15 -12.88 -7.00
CA PHE A 37 1.71 -11.49 -7.00
C PHE A 37 1.61 -10.92 -8.43
N TRP A 38 2.63 -11.16 -9.26
CA TRP A 38 2.66 -10.66 -10.64
C TRP A 38 1.92 -11.54 -11.66
N SER A 39 1.55 -12.77 -11.30
CA SER A 39 0.72 -13.62 -12.16
C SER A 39 -0.74 -13.15 -12.26
N VAL A 40 -1.22 -12.35 -11.29
CA VAL A 40 -2.58 -11.83 -11.28
C VAL A 40 -2.67 -10.57 -12.13
N ARG A 41 -3.50 -10.60 -13.18
CA ARG A 41 -3.70 -9.44 -14.07
C ARG A 41 -4.13 -8.17 -13.32
N SER A 42 -4.88 -8.31 -12.22
CA SER A 42 -5.30 -7.17 -11.40
C SER A 42 -4.11 -6.40 -10.84
N THR A 43 -2.99 -7.06 -10.52
CA THR A 43 -1.76 -6.40 -10.04
C THR A 43 -1.21 -5.43 -11.09
N ALA A 44 -1.04 -5.90 -12.32
CA ALA A 44 -0.55 -5.08 -13.42
C ALA A 44 -1.50 -3.90 -13.69
N TRP A 45 -2.82 -4.15 -13.74
CA TRP A 45 -3.81 -3.09 -13.91
C TRP A 45 -3.83 -2.08 -12.76
N SER A 46 -3.65 -2.51 -11.51
CA SER A 46 -3.56 -1.59 -10.37
C SER A 46 -2.31 -0.72 -10.43
N VAL A 47 -1.16 -1.25 -10.86
CA VAL A 47 0.07 -0.45 -11.05
C VAL A 47 -0.07 0.54 -12.21
N VAL A 48 -0.70 0.13 -13.32
CA VAL A 48 -1.00 1.05 -14.43
C VAL A 48 -1.98 2.14 -13.98
N ALA A 49 -3.04 1.77 -13.27
CA ALA A 49 -4.00 2.73 -12.72
C ALA A 49 -3.32 3.69 -11.72
N MET A 50 -2.40 3.20 -10.89
CA MET A 50 -1.59 4.03 -9.99
C MET A 50 -0.85 5.10 -10.79
N PHE A 51 -0.15 4.70 -11.85
CA PHE A 51 0.61 5.60 -12.69
C PHE A 51 -0.29 6.63 -13.39
N VAL A 52 -1.39 6.19 -14.00
CA VAL A 52 -2.34 7.05 -14.71
C VAL A 52 -2.99 8.05 -13.76
N LEU A 53 -3.48 7.60 -12.60
CA LEU A 53 -4.11 8.49 -11.61
C LEU A 53 -3.08 9.39 -10.92
N GLY A 54 -1.90 8.88 -10.61
CA GLY A 54 -0.87 9.62 -9.90
C GLY A 54 -0.17 10.64 -10.79
N ALA A 55 0.52 10.17 -11.82
CA ALA A 55 1.28 11.04 -12.71
C ALA A 55 0.36 11.84 -13.66
N GLY A 56 -0.63 11.17 -14.25
CA GLY A 56 -1.54 11.79 -15.21
C GLY A 56 -2.40 12.89 -14.59
N LEU A 57 -3.00 12.65 -13.42
CA LEU A 57 -3.82 13.67 -12.76
C LEU A 57 -2.96 14.81 -12.21
N THR A 58 -1.75 14.53 -11.71
CA THR A 58 -0.80 15.58 -11.31
C THR A 58 -0.47 16.49 -12.48
N ALA A 59 -0.14 15.92 -13.64
CA ALA A 59 0.14 16.67 -14.85
C ALA A 59 -1.06 17.52 -15.29
N LEU A 60 -2.27 16.93 -15.30
CA LEU A 60 -3.50 17.64 -15.63
C LEU A 60 -3.75 18.81 -14.68
N VAL A 61 -3.65 18.58 -13.37
CA VAL A 61 -3.90 19.60 -12.35
C VAL A 61 -2.87 20.73 -12.44
N CYS A 62 -1.60 20.43 -12.63
CA CYS A 62 -0.59 21.47 -12.84
C CYS A 62 -0.86 22.24 -14.14
N ALA A 63 -1.21 21.55 -15.23
CA ALA A 63 -1.51 22.20 -16.51
C ALA A 63 -2.68 23.18 -16.43
N THR A 64 -3.74 22.84 -15.70
CA THR A 64 -4.94 23.70 -15.60
C THR A 64 -4.81 24.82 -14.58
N ASN A 65 -3.85 24.73 -13.65
CA ASN A 65 -3.69 25.71 -12.56
C ASN A 65 -2.39 26.52 -12.65
N ALA A 66 -1.50 26.25 -13.61
CA ALA A 66 -0.19 26.90 -13.70
C ALA A 66 -0.29 28.44 -13.79
N GLU A 67 -1.14 28.95 -14.69
CA GLU A 67 -1.34 30.40 -14.87
C GLU A 67 -1.87 31.06 -13.58
N TRP A 68 -2.84 30.41 -12.92
CA TRP A 68 -3.38 30.92 -11.65
C TRP A 68 -2.32 30.91 -10.56
N LEU A 69 -1.53 29.83 -10.43
CA LEU A 69 -0.45 29.71 -9.45
C LEU A 69 0.68 30.74 -9.65
N ALA A 70 0.88 31.20 -10.88
CA ALA A 70 1.86 32.24 -11.20
C ALA A 70 1.32 33.66 -10.99
N SER A 71 0.01 33.81 -10.83
CA SER A 71 -0.64 35.11 -10.58
C SER A 71 -0.41 35.57 -9.14
N SER A 72 -0.53 36.88 -8.91
CA SER A 72 -0.49 37.47 -7.56
C SER A 72 -1.72 37.14 -6.70
N GLU A 73 -2.73 36.49 -7.27
CA GLU A 73 -3.96 36.09 -6.56
C GLU A 73 -3.84 34.71 -5.91
N ALA A 74 -2.83 33.91 -6.28
CA ALA A 74 -2.61 32.61 -5.68
C ALA A 74 -2.05 32.74 -4.25
N ASP A 75 -2.74 32.10 -3.31
CA ASP A 75 -2.32 31.96 -1.91
C ASP A 75 -1.73 30.57 -1.62
N GLU A 76 -1.46 29.78 -2.66
CA GLU A 76 -1.03 28.39 -2.54
C GLU A 76 0.33 28.15 -3.20
N HIS A 77 1.15 27.33 -2.55
CA HIS A 77 2.49 27.03 -3.05
C HIS A 77 2.42 25.99 -4.21
N PRO A 78 3.12 26.19 -5.35
CA PRO A 78 3.10 25.24 -6.48
C PRO A 78 3.52 23.81 -6.08
N GLY A 79 4.42 23.71 -5.09
CA GLY A 79 4.84 22.44 -4.47
C GLY A 79 3.71 21.62 -3.84
N SER A 80 2.56 22.21 -3.50
CA SER A 80 1.40 21.46 -3.01
C SER A 80 0.70 20.68 -4.14
N PHE A 81 0.85 21.12 -5.39
CA PHE A 81 0.17 20.55 -6.56
C PHE A 81 0.98 19.46 -7.27
N VAL A 82 2.31 19.49 -7.14
CA VAL A 82 3.25 18.63 -7.89
C VAL A 82 3.19 17.14 -7.49
N THR A 83 2.42 16.81 -6.44
CA THR A 83 2.12 15.44 -6.02
C THR A 83 0.61 15.19 -5.89
N PHE A 84 -0.23 16.10 -6.36
CA PHE A 84 -1.67 16.09 -6.08
C PHE A 84 -2.37 14.81 -6.55
N GLY A 85 -1.97 14.28 -7.71
CA GLY A 85 -2.54 13.02 -8.24
C GLY A 85 -2.26 11.81 -7.34
N MET A 86 -1.22 11.86 -6.50
CA MET A 86 -0.93 10.77 -5.53
C MET A 86 -2.07 10.56 -4.54
N THR A 87 -2.84 11.60 -4.21
CA THR A 87 -4.04 11.52 -3.36
C THR A 87 -5.09 10.57 -3.93
N PHE A 88 -5.16 10.43 -5.26
CA PHE A 88 -6.05 9.48 -5.92
C PHE A 88 -5.35 8.16 -6.21
N ALA A 89 -4.04 8.19 -6.53
CA ALA A 89 -3.24 7.00 -6.74
C ALA A 89 -3.23 6.07 -5.50
N GLN A 90 -3.32 6.62 -4.28
CA GLN A 90 -3.35 5.81 -3.05
C GLN A 90 -4.52 4.81 -2.99
N ILE A 91 -5.63 5.07 -3.69
CA ILE A 91 -6.75 4.11 -3.79
C ILE A 91 -6.25 2.78 -4.38
N THR A 92 -5.38 2.86 -5.39
CA THR A 92 -4.83 1.67 -6.05
C THR A 92 -3.89 0.90 -5.12
N ALA A 93 -3.12 1.59 -4.26
CA ALA A 93 -2.29 0.96 -3.24
C ALA A 93 -3.14 0.21 -2.20
N ILE A 94 -4.23 0.84 -1.73
CA ILE A 94 -5.20 0.23 -0.81
C ILE A 94 -5.84 -1.01 -1.45
N VAL A 95 -6.24 -0.92 -2.73
CA VAL A 95 -6.80 -2.04 -3.48
C VAL A 95 -5.81 -3.19 -3.59
N LEU A 96 -4.59 -2.90 -4.01
CA LEU A 96 -3.55 -3.91 -4.20
C LEU A 96 -3.18 -4.59 -2.88
N GLY A 97 -3.02 -3.80 -1.81
CA GLY A 97 -2.76 -4.32 -0.47
C GLY A 97 -3.87 -5.22 0.06
N THR A 98 -5.13 -4.81 -0.11
CA THR A 98 -6.27 -5.63 0.28
C THR A 98 -6.30 -6.95 -0.50
N LEU A 99 -6.20 -6.89 -1.83
CA LEU A 99 -6.24 -8.06 -2.71
C LEU A 99 -5.08 -9.03 -2.45
N ALA A 100 -3.89 -8.53 -2.10
CA ALA A 100 -2.72 -9.35 -1.81
C ALA A 100 -2.96 -10.38 -0.68
N VAL A 101 -3.94 -10.11 0.19
CA VAL A 101 -4.32 -10.99 1.30
C VAL A 101 -5.67 -11.66 1.05
N THR A 102 -6.71 -10.89 0.72
CA THR A 102 -8.08 -11.40 0.72
C THR A 102 -8.36 -12.38 -0.43
N THR A 103 -7.63 -12.30 -1.54
CA THR A 103 -7.80 -13.23 -2.67
C THR A 103 -7.43 -14.67 -2.31
N GLU A 104 -6.46 -14.88 -1.42
CA GLU A 104 -6.08 -16.22 -0.94
C GLU A 104 -7.14 -16.83 -0.02
N TYR A 105 -7.85 -15.99 0.74
CA TYR A 105 -8.99 -16.44 1.54
C TYR A 105 -10.19 -16.75 0.66
N GLY A 106 -10.50 -15.90 -0.33
CA GLY A 106 -11.62 -16.10 -1.25
C GLY A 106 -11.48 -17.35 -2.12
N THR A 107 -10.26 -17.69 -2.54
CA THR A 107 -9.98 -18.88 -3.37
C THR A 107 -9.65 -20.14 -2.56
N GLY A 108 -9.46 -20.02 -1.24
CA GLY A 108 -8.98 -21.11 -0.40
C GLY A 108 -7.50 -21.48 -0.60
N MET A 109 -6.76 -20.72 -1.43
CA MET A 109 -5.34 -20.93 -1.73
C MET A 109 -4.46 -20.86 -0.48
N ILE A 110 -4.90 -20.14 0.57
CA ILE A 110 -4.17 -20.04 1.84
C ILE A 110 -3.81 -21.41 2.44
N ARG A 111 -4.67 -22.43 2.27
CA ARG A 111 -4.42 -23.80 2.74
C ARG A 111 -3.27 -24.47 1.99
N ALA A 112 -3.21 -24.28 0.67
CA ALA A 112 -2.12 -24.79 -0.15
C ALA A 112 -0.79 -24.07 0.18
N THR A 113 -0.83 -22.74 0.36
CA THR A 113 0.34 -21.95 0.76
C THR A 113 0.93 -22.46 2.08
N LEU A 114 0.07 -22.70 3.08
CA LEU A 114 0.50 -23.18 4.40
C LEU A 114 0.92 -24.65 4.43
N ALA A 115 0.35 -25.48 3.54
CA ALA A 115 0.82 -26.86 3.35
C ALA A 115 2.23 -26.90 2.74
N ALA A 116 2.50 -26.03 1.75
CA ALA A 116 3.82 -25.93 1.11
C ALA A 116 4.87 -25.27 2.02
N THR A 117 4.48 -24.24 2.77
CA THR A 117 5.37 -23.52 3.70
C THR A 117 4.71 -23.44 5.09
N PRO A 118 4.96 -24.41 6.00
CA PRO A 118 4.30 -24.50 7.31
C PRO A 118 4.82 -23.47 8.34
N ARG A 119 5.32 -22.32 7.88
CA ARG A 119 5.80 -21.20 8.70
C ARG A 119 4.96 -19.96 8.39
N ARG A 120 3.81 -19.87 9.06
CA ARG A 120 2.82 -18.78 8.89
C ARG A 120 3.45 -17.38 8.88
N GLY A 121 4.40 -17.12 9.79
CA GLY A 121 5.11 -15.82 9.87
C GLY A 121 6.04 -15.56 8.68
N ALA A 122 6.71 -16.59 8.14
CA ALA A 122 7.59 -16.44 6.99
C ALA A 122 6.78 -16.12 5.72
N VAL A 123 5.62 -16.75 5.54
CA VAL A 123 4.70 -16.46 4.43
C VAL A 123 4.18 -15.03 4.51
N LEU A 124 3.71 -14.59 5.69
CA LEU A 124 3.24 -13.22 5.87
C LEU A 124 4.35 -12.20 5.61
N ALA A 125 5.54 -12.42 6.17
CA ALA A 125 6.69 -11.54 5.95
C ALA A 125 7.11 -11.49 4.47
N ALA A 126 7.17 -12.63 3.79
CA ALA A 126 7.52 -12.69 2.38
C ALA A 126 6.52 -11.92 1.51
N LYS A 127 5.22 -12.08 1.78
CA LYS A 127 4.15 -11.34 1.12
C LYS A 127 4.24 -9.84 1.37
N SER A 128 4.47 -9.44 2.63
CA SER A 128 4.66 -8.04 3.00
C SER A 128 5.86 -7.43 2.28
N VAL A 129 6.99 -8.15 2.16
CA VAL A 129 8.17 -7.69 1.43
C VAL A 129 7.87 -7.46 -0.05
N VAL A 130 7.20 -8.41 -0.72
CA VAL A 130 6.82 -8.28 -2.14
C VAL A 130 5.87 -7.10 -2.36
N LEU A 131 4.86 -6.96 -1.50
CA LEU A 131 3.87 -5.88 -1.58
C LEU A 131 4.51 -4.50 -1.35
N VAL A 132 5.27 -4.36 -0.25
CA VAL A 132 5.96 -3.11 0.12
C VAL A 132 6.97 -2.73 -0.94
N GLY A 133 7.79 -3.68 -1.41
CA GLY A 133 8.77 -3.42 -2.46
C GLY A 133 8.11 -2.97 -3.77
N THR A 134 7.02 -3.62 -4.17
CA THR A 134 6.30 -3.24 -5.40
C THR A 134 5.67 -1.86 -5.29
N LEU A 135 4.96 -1.58 -4.19
CA LEU A 135 4.29 -0.28 -3.99
C LEU A 135 5.27 0.86 -3.76
N PHE A 136 6.41 0.59 -3.12
CA PHE A 136 7.46 1.57 -2.94
C PHE A 136 8.04 2.00 -4.29
N VAL A 137 8.41 1.02 -5.13
CA VAL A 137 8.96 1.30 -6.46
C VAL A 137 7.91 1.96 -7.36
N ALA A 138 6.70 1.39 -7.45
CA ALA A 138 5.64 1.93 -8.29
C ALA A 138 5.21 3.33 -7.85
N GLY A 139 5.06 3.56 -6.55
CA GLY A 139 4.71 4.87 -5.98
C GLY A 139 5.79 5.91 -6.20
N THR A 140 7.06 5.56 -6.02
CA THR A 140 8.20 6.46 -6.28
C THR A 140 8.27 6.82 -7.77
N LEU A 141 8.20 5.83 -8.66
CA LEU A 141 8.22 6.08 -10.11
C LEU A 141 7.03 6.93 -10.56
N THR A 142 5.86 6.70 -9.98
CA THR A 142 4.66 7.49 -10.27
C THR A 142 4.80 8.94 -9.79
N ALA A 143 5.34 9.16 -8.59
CA ALA A 143 5.60 10.49 -8.07
C ALA A 143 6.63 11.24 -8.91
N VAL A 144 7.73 10.58 -9.29
CA VAL A 144 8.78 11.15 -10.15
C VAL A 144 8.22 11.51 -11.53
N ALA A 145 7.44 10.62 -12.15
CA ALA A 145 6.79 10.91 -13.42
C ALA A 145 5.78 12.06 -13.31
N GLY A 146 4.98 12.08 -12.24
CA GLY A 146 4.05 13.17 -11.95
C GLY A 146 4.76 14.50 -11.72
N PHE A 147 5.90 14.49 -11.03
CA PHE A 147 6.73 15.66 -10.84
C PHE A 147 7.22 16.22 -12.17
N PHE A 148 7.87 15.42 -13.01
CA PHE A 148 8.37 15.93 -14.29
C PHE A 148 7.23 16.39 -15.20
N ALA A 149 6.13 15.65 -15.26
CA ALA A 149 4.99 15.98 -16.11
C ALA A 149 4.25 17.24 -15.64
N GLY A 150 4.07 17.41 -14.32
CA GLY A 150 3.42 18.58 -13.74
C GLY A 150 4.32 19.82 -13.73
N ASN A 151 5.58 19.64 -13.31
CA ASN A 151 6.57 20.73 -13.24
C ASN A 151 6.86 21.33 -14.62
N PHE A 152 6.73 20.56 -15.70
CA PHE A 152 6.84 21.07 -17.08
C PHE A 152 5.85 22.20 -17.40
N PHE A 153 4.67 22.22 -16.79
CA PHE A 153 3.72 23.32 -16.96
C PHE A 153 4.05 24.49 -16.03
N LEU A 154 4.39 24.20 -14.77
CA LEU A 154 4.77 25.23 -13.79
C LEU A 154 6.03 26.00 -14.22
N ASP A 155 7.02 25.31 -14.81
CA ASP A 155 8.27 25.91 -15.27
C ASP A 155 8.05 26.90 -16.43
N ARG A 156 7.05 26.66 -17.29
CA ARG A 156 6.69 27.60 -18.37
C ARG A 156 6.15 28.94 -17.85
N GLU A 157 5.49 28.90 -16.70
CA GLU A 157 4.98 30.10 -16.03
C GLU A 157 6.03 30.72 -15.09
N GLY A 158 7.27 30.22 -15.08
CA GLY A 158 8.37 30.75 -14.27
C GLY A 158 8.31 30.37 -12.79
N ILE A 159 7.40 29.47 -12.41
CA ILE A 159 7.20 28.97 -11.03
C ILE A 159 7.59 27.50 -10.87
N GLY A 160 8.49 27.03 -11.74
CA GLY A 160 9.04 25.68 -11.70
C GLY A 160 9.80 25.38 -10.40
N LEU A 161 9.71 24.14 -9.96
CA LEU A 161 10.39 23.63 -8.77
C LEU A 161 11.70 22.94 -9.17
N ALA A 162 12.76 23.22 -8.42
CA ALA A 162 14.04 22.57 -8.61
C ALA A 162 14.04 21.16 -8.00
N LEU A 163 14.56 20.18 -8.75
CA LEU A 163 14.73 18.82 -8.24
C LEU A 163 15.75 18.75 -7.08
N SER A 164 16.66 19.74 -7.00
CA SER A 164 17.62 19.88 -5.91
C SER A 164 17.01 20.39 -4.61
N ASP A 165 15.73 20.77 -4.59
CA ASP A 165 15.02 21.08 -3.36
C ASP A 165 14.81 19.78 -2.56
N ASP A 166 15.34 19.74 -1.33
CA ASP A 166 15.21 18.63 -0.41
C ASP A 166 13.74 18.23 -0.18
N ARG A 167 12.80 19.19 -0.22
CA ARG A 167 11.37 18.93 -0.05
C ARG A 167 10.80 18.14 -1.23
N VAL A 168 11.25 18.44 -2.45
CA VAL A 168 10.86 17.72 -3.67
C VAL A 168 11.47 16.32 -3.65
N LEU A 169 12.77 16.19 -3.40
CA LEU A 169 13.41 14.89 -3.37
C LEU A 169 12.82 13.96 -2.29
N ARG A 170 12.55 14.53 -1.10
CA ARG A 170 11.85 13.84 -0.02
C ARG A 170 10.46 13.37 -0.45
N SER A 171 9.67 14.21 -1.11
CA SER A 171 8.29 13.86 -1.47
C SER A 171 8.22 12.74 -2.51
N MET A 172 9.23 12.62 -3.40
CA MET A 172 9.31 11.51 -4.36
C MET A 172 9.48 10.16 -3.66
N LEU A 173 10.49 10.05 -2.79
CA LEU A 173 10.75 8.83 -2.02
C LEU A 173 9.65 8.59 -0.97
N GLY A 174 9.20 9.66 -0.33
CA GLY A 174 8.13 9.65 0.66
C GLY A 174 6.79 9.20 0.07
N SER A 175 6.51 9.56 -1.18
CA SER A 175 5.34 9.04 -1.92
C SER A 175 5.38 7.52 -2.05
N GLY A 176 6.52 6.96 -2.44
CA GLY A 176 6.70 5.50 -2.46
C GLY A 176 6.52 4.87 -1.08
N LEU A 177 7.15 5.44 -0.06
CA LEU A 177 7.06 4.95 1.32
C LEU A 177 5.61 4.97 1.84
N TYR A 178 4.90 6.06 1.56
CA TYR A 178 3.50 6.23 1.97
C TYR A 178 2.57 5.25 1.23
N MET A 179 2.74 5.07 -0.08
CA MET A 179 1.98 4.06 -0.84
C MET A 179 2.22 2.64 -0.31
N ALA A 180 3.48 2.30 -0.01
CA ALA A 180 3.85 1.01 0.55
C ALA A 180 3.26 0.79 1.96
N GLY A 181 3.31 1.81 2.81
CA GLY A 181 2.72 1.77 4.15
C GLY A 181 1.19 1.62 4.09
N LEU A 182 0.51 2.37 3.21
CA LEU A 182 -0.95 2.25 3.01
C LEU A 182 -1.36 0.88 2.46
N GLY A 183 -0.62 0.34 1.50
CA GLY A 183 -0.87 -1.00 1.01
C GLY A 183 -0.68 -2.06 2.09
N LEU A 184 0.35 -1.93 2.92
CA LEU A 184 0.58 -2.83 4.04
C LEU A 184 -0.49 -2.68 5.13
N PHE A 185 -0.94 -1.45 5.41
CA PHE A 185 -2.08 -1.17 6.28
C PHE A 185 -3.34 -1.89 5.79
N ALA A 186 -3.66 -1.71 4.50
CA ALA A 186 -4.81 -2.34 3.87
C ALA A 186 -4.72 -3.87 3.88
N ALA A 187 -3.53 -4.43 3.67
CA ALA A 187 -3.26 -5.85 3.79
C ALA A 187 -3.50 -6.35 5.23
N ALA A 188 -3.07 -5.60 6.23
CA ALA A 188 -3.26 -5.94 7.65
C ALA A 188 -4.75 -5.93 8.04
N VAL A 189 -5.51 -4.94 7.59
CA VAL A 189 -6.98 -4.92 7.74
C VAL A 189 -7.62 -6.09 6.99
N GLY A 190 -7.17 -6.36 5.76
CA GLY A 190 -7.59 -7.52 4.96
C GLY A 190 -7.37 -8.86 5.67
N LEU A 191 -6.28 -8.98 6.43
CA LEU A 191 -5.97 -10.17 7.22
C LEU A 191 -6.94 -10.38 8.40
N LEU A 192 -7.40 -9.29 9.01
CA LEU A 192 -8.37 -9.30 10.11
C LEU A 192 -9.80 -9.62 9.62
N VAL A 193 -10.20 -8.96 8.54
CA VAL A 193 -11.57 -9.01 8.01
C VAL A 193 -11.81 -10.22 7.11
N ARG A 194 -10.78 -10.64 6.34
CA ARG A 194 -10.82 -11.76 5.38
C ARG A 194 -11.90 -11.65 4.30
N HIS A 195 -12.42 -10.45 4.08
CA HIS A 195 -13.42 -10.17 3.05
C HIS A 195 -13.01 -8.93 2.26
N THR A 196 -12.84 -9.06 0.95
CA THR A 196 -12.30 -7.99 0.09
C THR A 196 -13.14 -6.71 0.17
N ALA A 197 -14.46 -6.80 -0.06
CA ALA A 197 -15.31 -5.61 -0.08
C ALA A 197 -15.32 -4.87 1.27
N ALA A 198 -15.52 -5.60 2.38
CA ALA A 198 -15.50 -5.01 3.72
C ALA A 198 -14.13 -4.38 4.07
N ALA A 199 -13.01 -5.04 3.75
CA ALA A 199 -11.69 -4.48 4.00
C ALA A 199 -11.44 -3.20 3.20
N LEU A 200 -11.79 -3.18 1.91
CA LEU A 200 -11.73 -1.96 1.08
C LEU A 200 -12.59 -0.84 1.66
N SER A 201 -13.86 -1.13 1.98
CA SER A 201 -14.79 -0.14 2.52
C SER A 201 -14.27 0.47 3.83
N ILE A 202 -13.73 -0.35 4.74
CA ILE A 202 -13.17 0.13 6.01
C ILE A 202 -11.97 1.05 5.77
N VAL A 203 -11.00 0.61 4.97
CA VAL A 203 -9.76 1.38 4.77
C VAL A 203 -10.04 2.68 4.00
N LEU A 204 -10.85 2.62 2.94
CA LEU A 204 -11.22 3.81 2.17
C LEU A 204 -12.05 4.78 3.01
N ALA A 205 -13.03 4.30 3.77
CA ALA A 205 -13.80 5.17 4.67
C ALA A 205 -12.90 5.80 5.73
N LEU A 206 -11.98 5.05 6.32
CA LEU A 206 -11.06 5.58 7.33
C LEU A 206 -10.14 6.66 6.75
N VAL A 207 -9.51 6.41 5.60
CA VAL A 207 -8.52 7.32 5.01
C VAL A 207 -9.19 8.53 4.37
N PHE A 208 -10.25 8.35 3.58
CA PHE A 208 -10.86 9.44 2.81
C PHE A 208 -12.00 10.14 3.55
N VAL A 209 -12.86 9.40 4.25
CA VAL A 209 -14.03 10.00 4.90
C VAL A 209 -13.67 10.46 6.30
N VAL A 210 -13.20 9.56 7.16
CA VAL A 210 -12.86 9.92 8.53
C VAL A 210 -11.66 10.87 8.55
N GLY A 211 -10.59 10.58 7.80
CA GLY A 211 -9.41 11.43 7.73
C GLY A 211 -9.70 12.89 7.34
N THR A 212 -10.67 13.14 6.45
CA THR A 212 -11.07 14.49 6.06
C THR A 212 -12.06 15.13 7.02
N MET A 213 -12.99 14.36 7.59
CA MET A 213 -14.03 14.89 8.50
C MET A 213 -13.50 15.21 9.90
N VAL A 214 -12.38 14.63 10.32
CA VAL A 214 -11.79 14.87 11.65
C VAL A 214 -11.40 16.33 11.87
N VAL A 215 -11.16 17.11 10.82
CA VAL A 215 -10.90 18.56 10.91
C VAL A 215 -12.08 19.36 11.49
N LEU A 216 -13.30 18.80 11.45
CA LEU A 216 -14.51 19.43 11.98
C LEU A 216 -14.64 19.32 13.50
N LEU A 217 -13.82 18.48 14.14
CA LEU A 217 -13.85 18.30 15.58
C LEU A 217 -13.20 19.52 16.28
N PRO A 218 -13.86 20.12 17.28
CA PRO A 218 -13.34 21.30 17.94
C PRO A 218 -12.20 20.97 18.93
N GLY A 219 -11.29 21.94 19.08
CA GLY A 219 -10.26 21.95 20.12
C GLY A 219 -9.14 20.93 19.92
N ALA A 220 -8.39 20.69 21.00
CA ALA A 220 -7.20 19.84 20.98
C ALA A 220 -7.50 18.38 20.56
N TRP A 221 -8.72 17.91 20.80
CA TRP A 221 -9.12 16.54 20.43
C TRP A 221 -9.15 16.38 18.91
N GLY A 222 -9.74 17.34 18.18
CA GLY A 222 -9.76 17.32 16.72
C GLY A 222 -8.35 17.44 16.13
N GLU A 223 -7.52 18.33 16.69
CA GLU A 223 -6.15 18.53 16.26
C GLU A 223 -5.31 17.24 16.38
N TRP A 224 -5.30 16.62 17.56
CA TRP A 224 -4.55 15.38 17.78
C TRP A 224 -5.11 14.21 16.99
N THR A 225 -6.43 14.10 16.88
CA THR A 225 -7.04 13.04 16.06
C THR A 225 -6.67 13.22 14.59
N SER A 226 -6.63 14.46 14.09
CA SER A 226 -6.24 14.76 12.71
C SER A 226 -4.79 14.37 12.45
N LYS A 227 -3.90 14.66 13.40
CA LYS A 227 -2.47 14.32 13.32
C LYS A 227 -2.19 12.81 13.37
N LEU A 228 -2.99 12.07 14.13
CA LEU A 228 -2.82 10.63 14.39
C LEU A 228 -3.75 9.74 13.54
N MET A 229 -4.47 10.30 12.57
CA MET A 229 -5.24 9.47 11.63
C MET A 229 -4.27 8.84 10.61
N PRO A 230 -4.39 7.54 10.28
CA PRO A 230 -3.41 6.86 9.43
C PRO A 230 -3.15 7.53 8.07
N GLY A 231 -4.22 8.03 7.44
CA GLY A 231 -4.10 8.77 6.18
C GLY A 231 -3.36 10.10 6.33
N ASN A 232 -3.53 10.79 7.47
CA ASN A 232 -2.98 12.12 7.69
C ASN A 232 -1.56 12.07 8.25
N ALA A 233 -1.29 11.15 9.19
CA ALA A 233 -0.01 10.99 9.86
C ALA A 233 1.12 10.77 8.84
N GLY A 234 0.90 9.90 7.85
CA GLY A 234 1.88 9.60 6.81
C GLY A 234 1.92 10.58 5.64
N ALA A 235 0.88 11.40 5.43
CA ALA A 235 0.73 12.18 4.18
C ALA A 235 1.83 13.22 3.96
N SER A 236 2.28 13.90 5.03
CA SER A 236 3.30 14.96 4.93
C SER A 236 4.61 14.49 4.31
N VAL A 237 4.96 13.20 4.44
CA VAL A 237 6.19 12.67 3.83
C VAL A 237 6.11 12.63 2.30
N ALA A 238 4.90 12.50 1.76
CA ALA A 238 4.62 12.34 0.33
C ALA A 238 4.39 13.66 -0.41
N THR A 239 4.36 14.80 0.28
CA THR A 239 4.14 16.12 -0.34
C THR A 239 5.31 17.08 -0.04
N PRO A 240 5.76 17.90 -1.00
CA PRO A 240 6.78 18.92 -0.75
C PRO A 240 6.27 20.00 0.23
N VAL A 241 5.04 20.45 -0.02
CA VAL A 241 4.29 21.39 0.81
C VAL A 241 2.89 20.80 1.01
N SER A 242 2.38 20.89 2.23
CA SER A 242 1.07 20.36 2.60
C SER A 242 0.02 21.46 2.53
N PHE A 243 -1.16 21.14 2.00
CA PHE A 243 -2.35 22.00 2.12
C PHE A 243 -2.85 22.15 3.57
N ASN A 244 -2.44 21.25 4.46
CA ASN A 244 -2.78 21.32 5.87
C ASN A 244 -1.50 21.59 6.68
N PRO A 245 -1.31 22.81 7.21
CA PRO A 245 -0.12 23.17 7.99
C PRO A 245 -0.11 22.54 9.39
N ASN A 246 -1.23 21.98 9.85
CA ASN A 246 -1.35 21.39 11.20
C ASN A 246 -0.92 19.92 11.26
N LEU A 247 -0.43 19.34 10.16
CA LEU A 247 0.07 17.96 10.17
C LEU A 247 1.40 17.85 10.92
N LEU A 248 1.73 16.62 11.31
CA LEU A 248 3.05 16.32 11.87
C LEU A 248 4.15 16.55 10.81
N GLU A 249 5.35 16.82 11.30
CA GLU A 249 6.56 16.90 10.46
C GLU A 249 6.72 15.61 9.64
N PRO A 250 7.17 15.69 8.37
CA PRO A 250 7.24 14.54 7.44
C PRO A 250 7.70 13.21 8.04
N TRP A 251 8.85 13.20 8.71
CA TRP A 251 9.43 11.96 9.24
C TRP A 251 8.80 11.52 10.57
N ALA A 252 8.43 12.48 11.43
CA ALA A 252 7.75 12.18 12.68
C ALA A 252 6.35 11.58 12.41
N GLY A 253 5.59 12.20 11.50
CA GLY A 253 4.29 11.70 11.06
C GLY A 253 4.40 10.33 10.38
N PHE A 254 5.38 10.13 9.50
CA PHE A 254 5.61 8.82 8.90
C PHE A 254 5.98 7.75 9.94
N GLY A 255 6.76 8.11 10.96
CA GLY A 255 7.07 7.22 12.09
C GLY A 255 5.83 6.79 12.87
N VAL A 256 4.91 7.73 13.13
CA VAL A 256 3.59 7.44 13.74
C VAL A 256 2.79 6.49 12.86
N PHE A 257 2.71 6.78 11.56
CA PHE A 257 2.01 5.91 10.61
C PHE A 257 2.62 4.50 10.56
N CYS A 258 3.95 4.37 10.55
CA CYS A 258 4.61 3.06 10.64
C CYS A 258 4.26 2.31 11.94
N ALA A 259 4.14 3.02 13.07
CA ALA A 259 3.73 2.41 14.34
C ALA A 259 2.29 1.90 14.29
N GLU A 260 1.37 2.65 13.68
CA GLU A 260 -0.01 2.22 13.46
C GLU A 260 -0.10 0.99 12.55
N VAL A 261 0.62 1.00 11.42
CA VAL A 261 0.71 -0.14 10.51
C VAL A 261 1.26 -1.37 11.24
N ALA A 262 2.33 -1.20 12.01
CA ALA A 262 2.92 -2.28 12.79
C ALA A 262 1.95 -2.83 13.84
N ALA A 263 1.19 -1.97 14.52
CA ALA A 263 0.18 -2.38 15.49
C ALA A 263 -0.94 -3.21 14.84
N VAL A 264 -1.53 -2.73 13.73
CA VAL A 264 -2.59 -3.47 13.02
C VAL A 264 -2.07 -4.77 12.43
N LEU A 265 -0.85 -4.77 11.86
CA LEU A 265 -0.22 -5.97 11.32
C LEU A 265 0.09 -7.00 12.42
N LEU A 266 0.55 -6.56 13.59
CA LEU A 266 0.78 -7.42 14.74
C LEU A 266 -0.52 -8.08 15.21
N VAL A 267 -1.60 -7.30 15.38
CA VAL A 267 -2.91 -7.84 15.74
C VAL A 267 -3.40 -8.83 14.67
N GLY A 268 -3.26 -8.48 13.40
CA GLY A 268 -3.56 -9.36 12.26
C GLY A 268 -2.79 -10.68 12.32
N TYR A 269 -1.48 -10.62 12.58
CA TYR A 269 -0.62 -11.79 12.72
C TYR A 269 -1.02 -12.68 13.91
N LEU A 270 -1.31 -12.08 15.07
CA LEU A 270 -1.74 -12.83 16.27
C LEU A 270 -3.06 -13.56 16.03
N VAL A 271 -4.03 -12.90 15.38
CA VAL A 271 -5.30 -13.52 14.97
C VAL A 271 -5.06 -14.63 13.94
N PHE A 272 -4.18 -14.39 12.96
CA PHE A 272 -3.82 -15.38 11.94
C PHE A 272 -3.12 -16.61 12.53
N ARG A 273 -2.38 -16.46 13.63
CA ARG A 273 -1.74 -17.59 14.32
C ARG A 273 -2.74 -18.44 15.11
N ARG A 274 -3.78 -17.82 15.67
CA ARG A 274 -4.78 -18.50 16.53
C ARG A 274 -5.95 -19.10 15.76
N ARG A 275 -6.33 -18.53 14.61
CA ARG A 275 -7.42 -19.05 13.79
C ARG A 275 -6.88 -20.11 12.83
N ASP A 276 -7.47 -21.31 12.86
CA ASP A 276 -7.23 -22.31 11.83
C ASP A 276 -7.68 -21.78 10.46
N ALA A 277 -6.98 -22.22 9.42
CA ALA A 277 -7.14 -21.79 8.03
C ALA A 277 -7.82 -22.90 7.21
#